data_AF-A0AB72Z386-F1
#
_entry.id   AF-A0AB72Z386-F1
#
_cell.length_a   1.000
_cell.length_b   1.000
_cell.length_c   1.000
_cell.angle_alpha   90.00
_cell.angle_beta   90.00
_cell.angle_gamma   90.00
#
_symmetry.space_group_name_H-M   'P 1'
#
loop_
_entity.id
_entity.type
_entity.pdbx_description
1 polymer ?
#
loop_
_entity_poly.entity_id
_entity_poly.type
_entity_poly.pdbx_seq_one_letter_code
_entity_poly.pdbx_strand_id
1 'polypeptide(L)'
;MLALEHLFLWFVLYSFIGWIYESILVSVMERRLVNRGFLNGPLCPIYGAGAALAIALLHNMHNPITIFLISAIGASVLEYVTSWAMEKMFHARWWDYSDYRFNLQGRICLLGALVFGIAGVAIIDIIQPQVAIWTMMIPLPVVHWLCSIFTILIIIDTSVTVMGIVDLGESLSAFGDAIQSYAEKAGDSWQWGRDAFVDKVRGWSESSQEIISKMQNSAMSMLNRQQRRMISAFPHMKSTESTKYSKIMETVREMLRRRQ
;
A
#
# COMPACT_ATOMS: atom_id res chain seq x y z
N MET A 1 27.35 15.93 4.61
CA MET A 1 26.32 15.66 5.65
C MET A 1 25.06 16.45 5.37
N LEU A 2 25.11 17.79 5.29
CA LEU A 2 23.92 18.62 5.08
C LEU A 2 23.07 18.28 3.83
N ALA A 3 23.71 18.00 2.69
CA ALA A 3 22.99 17.61 1.48
C ALA A 3 22.17 16.32 1.64
N LEU A 4 22.68 15.36 2.42
CA LEU A 4 21.96 14.10 2.71
C LEU A 4 20.79 14.35 3.67
N GLU A 5 20.95 15.26 4.62
CA GLU A 5 19.88 15.63 5.56
C GLU A 5 18.74 16.36 4.85
N HIS A 6 19.05 17.30 3.95
CA HIS A 6 18.04 17.93 3.11
C HIS A 6 17.34 16.92 2.20
N LEU A 7 18.10 16.02 1.55
CA LEU A 7 17.52 14.96 0.74
C LEU A 7 16.61 14.04 1.55
N PHE A 8 16.99 13.72 2.80
CA PHE A 8 16.17 12.95 3.71
C PHE A 8 14.89 13.69 4.12
N LEU A 9 14.97 14.99 4.44
CA LEU A 9 13.78 15.78 4.73
C LEU A 9 12.84 15.88 3.52
N TRP A 10 13.39 16.01 2.30
CA TRP A 10 12.60 15.96 1.07
C TRP A 10 11.97 14.59 0.87
N PHE A 11 12.70 13.50 1.12
CA PHE A 11 12.14 12.14 1.12
C PHE A 11 10.95 12.03 2.07
N VAL A 12 11.06 12.54 3.31
CA VAL A 12 9.95 12.53 4.29
C VAL A 12 8.78 13.37 3.78
N LEU A 13 9.04 14.58 3.28
CA LEU A 13 8.01 15.48 2.76
C LEU A 13 7.22 14.87 1.60
N TYR A 14 7.93 14.37 0.57
CA TYR A 14 7.28 13.76 -0.59
C TYR A 14 6.61 12.42 -0.26
N SER A 15 7.12 11.68 0.73
CA SER A 15 6.42 10.51 1.27
C SER A 15 5.09 10.89 1.93
N PHE A 16 5.05 12.01 2.65
CA PHE A 16 3.84 12.53 3.29
C PHE A 16 2.84 13.06 2.25
N ILE A 17 3.31 13.81 1.25
CA ILE A 17 2.46 14.29 0.14
C ILE A 17 1.87 13.10 -0.64
N GLY A 18 2.70 12.09 -0.95
CA GLY A 18 2.24 10.86 -1.59
C GLY A 18 1.20 10.13 -0.76
N TRP A 19 1.37 10.08 0.57
CA TRP A 19 0.37 9.53 1.48
C TRP A 19 -0.94 10.31 1.45
N ILE A 20 -0.91 11.64 1.43
CA ILE A 20 -2.13 12.48 1.30
C ILE A 20 -2.84 12.15 0.01
N TYR A 21 -2.12 12.17 -1.12
CA TYR A 21 -2.67 11.91 -2.44
C TYR A 21 -3.38 10.55 -2.50
N GLU A 22 -2.67 9.49 -2.12
CA GLU A 22 -3.19 8.11 -2.10
C GLU A 22 -4.35 7.92 -1.12
N SER A 23 -4.23 8.47 0.08
CA SER A 23 -5.27 8.32 1.11
C SER A 23 -6.54 9.06 0.71
N ILE A 24 -6.46 10.25 0.13
CA ILE A 24 -7.63 10.98 -0.40
C ILE A 24 -8.25 10.21 -1.56
N LEU A 25 -7.46 9.80 -2.55
CA LEU A 25 -7.94 9.10 -3.74
C LEU A 25 -8.72 7.84 -3.37
N VAL A 26 -8.14 6.98 -2.54
CA VAL A 26 -8.78 5.74 -2.11
C VAL A 26 -9.95 6.03 -1.17
N SER A 27 -9.86 7.03 -0.30
CA SER A 27 -10.98 7.37 0.59
C SER A 27 -12.22 7.84 -0.16
N VAL A 28 -12.02 8.61 -1.24
CA VAL A 28 -13.11 9.08 -2.12
C VAL A 28 -13.70 7.91 -2.90
N MET A 29 -12.85 7.05 -3.49
CA MET A 29 -13.32 5.86 -4.22
C MET A 29 -14.09 4.89 -3.34
N GLU A 30 -13.62 4.68 -2.11
CA GLU A 30 -14.18 3.74 -1.15
C GLU A 30 -15.28 4.34 -0.25
N ARG A 31 -15.50 5.66 -0.34
CA ARG A 31 -16.44 6.45 0.48
C ARG A 31 -16.24 6.27 2.00
N ARG A 32 -15.00 6.09 2.43
CA ARG A 32 -14.61 5.96 3.85
C ARG A 32 -13.19 6.44 4.04
N LEU A 33 -12.80 6.83 5.25
CA LEU A 33 -11.43 7.24 5.52
C LEU A 33 -10.50 6.01 5.50
N VAL A 34 -9.50 6.04 4.61
CA VAL A 34 -8.52 4.98 4.42
C VAL A 34 -7.12 5.54 4.60
N ASN A 35 -6.36 4.96 5.54
CA ASN A 35 -4.92 5.18 5.62
C ASN A 35 -4.22 4.22 4.65
N ARG A 36 -3.82 4.76 3.49
CA ARG A 36 -3.32 4.00 2.33
C ARG A 36 -1.81 3.70 2.39
N GLY A 37 -1.09 4.21 3.37
CA GLY A 37 0.35 3.95 3.54
C GLY A 37 0.65 2.50 3.95
N PHE A 38 1.74 1.93 3.43
CA PHE A 38 2.27 0.65 3.93
C PHE A 38 2.62 0.76 5.41
N LEU A 39 3.28 1.85 5.81
CA LEU A 39 3.55 2.19 7.20
C LEU A 39 2.27 2.60 7.94
N ASN A 40 2.28 2.60 9.28
CA ASN A 40 1.13 3.04 10.07
C ASN A 40 0.98 4.56 10.07
N GLY A 41 2.09 5.27 10.09
CA GLY A 41 2.19 6.70 10.01
C GLY A 41 1.82 7.22 8.62
N PRO A 42 1.69 8.55 8.49
CA PRO A 42 1.22 9.19 7.27
C PRO A 42 2.31 9.27 6.21
N LEU A 43 2.98 8.17 5.88
CA LEU A 43 4.08 8.12 4.94
C LEU A 43 3.85 7.02 3.91
N CYS A 44 4.07 7.37 2.65
CA CYS A 44 4.13 6.43 1.54
C CYS A 44 5.55 6.48 0.94
N PRO A 45 6.50 5.69 1.47
CA PRO A 45 7.93 5.80 1.18
C PRO A 45 8.31 5.77 -0.31
N ILE A 46 7.53 5.07 -1.14
CA ILE A 46 7.80 4.97 -2.58
C ILE A 46 7.75 6.34 -3.28
N TYR A 47 6.86 7.23 -2.85
CA TYR A 47 6.76 8.59 -3.39
C TYR A 47 7.96 9.45 -2.96
N GLY A 48 8.37 9.34 -1.70
CA GLY A 48 9.59 9.98 -1.21
C GLY A 48 10.83 9.50 -1.93
N ALA A 49 10.97 8.19 -2.12
CA ALA A 49 12.10 7.60 -2.83
C ALA A 49 12.12 8.04 -4.29
N GLY A 50 10.99 8.02 -4.98
CA GLY A 50 10.86 8.48 -6.36
C GLY A 50 11.26 9.95 -6.52
N ALA A 51 10.72 10.82 -5.66
CA ALA A 51 11.06 12.24 -5.68
C ALA A 51 12.54 12.49 -5.33
N ALA A 52 13.06 11.86 -4.28
CA ALA A 52 14.46 12.01 -3.88
C ALA A 52 15.43 11.54 -4.98
N LEU A 53 15.13 10.42 -5.64
CA LEU A 53 15.91 9.94 -6.79
C LEU A 53 15.84 10.90 -7.98
N ALA A 54 14.64 11.38 -8.31
CA ALA A 54 14.46 12.36 -9.37
C ALA A 54 15.27 13.64 -9.08
N ILE A 55 15.21 14.18 -7.86
CA ILE A 55 15.94 15.38 -7.45
C ILE A 55 17.45 15.12 -7.54
N ALA A 56 17.93 14.02 -6.98
CA ALA A 56 19.35 13.69 -6.99
C ALA A 56 19.91 13.58 -8.42
N LEU A 57 19.16 12.95 -9.33
CA LEU A 57 19.62 12.66 -10.70
C LEU A 57 19.35 13.80 -11.70
N LEU A 58 18.25 14.55 -11.54
CA LEU A 58 17.72 15.44 -12.56
C LEU A 58 17.84 16.92 -12.23
N HIS A 59 18.34 17.31 -11.04
CA HIS A 59 18.38 18.72 -10.61
C HIS A 59 19.10 19.70 -11.56
N ASN A 60 20.04 19.23 -12.39
CA ASN A 60 20.76 20.06 -13.37
C ASN A 60 20.19 19.94 -14.79
N MET A 61 19.07 19.27 -14.97
CA MET A 61 18.43 19.10 -16.27
C MET A 61 17.39 20.20 -16.46
N HIS A 62 17.29 20.71 -17.68
CA HIS A 62 16.34 21.77 -18.03
C HIS A 62 15.42 21.40 -19.20
N ASN A 63 15.67 20.27 -19.87
CA ASN A 63 14.82 19.81 -20.95
C ASN A 63 13.64 19.01 -20.36
N PRO A 64 12.40 19.52 -20.42
CA PRO A 64 11.25 18.88 -19.79
C PRO A 64 10.91 17.52 -20.41
N ILE A 65 11.21 17.31 -21.70
CA ILE A 65 11.00 16.01 -22.36
C ILE A 65 11.97 14.98 -21.78
N THR A 66 13.23 15.36 -21.58
CA THR A 66 14.22 14.44 -20.99
C THR A 66 13.90 14.13 -19.54
N ILE A 67 13.50 15.14 -18.74
CA ILE A 67 13.06 14.95 -17.36
C ILE A 67 11.85 14.01 -17.33
N PHE A 68 10.84 14.26 -18.17
CA PHE A 68 9.67 13.41 -18.29
C PHE A 68 10.03 11.95 -18.57
N LEU A 69 10.88 11.70 -19.56
CA LEU A 69 11.26 10.33 -19.95
C LEU A 69 12.03 9.62 -18.83
N ILE A 70 13.01 10.28 -18.22
CA ILE A 70 13.80 9.66 -17.14
C ILE A 70 12.93 9.46 -15.89
N SER A 71 12.07 10.40 -15.53
CA SER A 71 11.14 10.25 -14.42
C SER A 71 10.13 9.14 -14.66
N ALA A 72 9.55 9.04 -15.86
CA ALA A 72 8.61 7.98 -16.22
C ALA A 72 9.25 6.59 -16.11
N ILE A 73 10.44 6.43 -16.69
CA ILE A 73 11.19 5.16 -16.63
C ILE A 73 11.64 4.87 -15.20
N GLY A 74 12.23 5.85 -14.51
CA GLY A 74 12.73 5.70 -13.15
C GLY A 74 11.64 5.35 -12.15
N ALA A 75 10.49 6.02 -12.22
CA ALA A 75 9.33 5.70 -11.39
C ALA A 75 8.79 4.29 -11.69
N SER A 76 8.72 3.91 -12.98
CA SER A 76 8.29 2.55 -13.37
C SER A 76 9.25 1.48 -12.85
N VAL A 77 10.57 1.72 -12.91
CA VAL A 77 11.57 0.80 -12.36
C VAL A 77 11.42 0.70 -10.84
N LEU A 78 11.29 1.83 -10.15
CA LEU A 78 11.10 1.86 -8.71
C LEU A 78 9.84 1.10 -8.30
N GLU A 79 8.70 1.38 -8.94
CA GLU A 79 7.43 0.73 -8.68
C GLU A 79 7.48 -0.77 -8.94
N TYR A 80 8.09 -1.18 -10.05
CA TYR A 80 8.26 -2.59 -10.37
C TYR A 80 9.11 -3.30 -9.31
N VAL A 81 10.27 -2.73 -8.94
CA VAL A 81 11.19 -3.31 -7.96
C VAL A 81 10.53 -3.35 -6.58
N THR A 82 9.83 -2.30 -6.16
CA THR A 82 9.09 -2.30 -4.88
C THR A 82 8.00 -3.36 -4.88
N SER A 83 7.19 -3.44 -5.94
CA SER A 83 6.16 -4.49 -6.08
C SER A 83 6.77 -5.89 -5.98
N TRP A 84 7.88 -6.14 -6.68
CA TRP A 84 8.56 -7.43 -6.68
C TRP A 84 9.19 -7.76 -5.31
N ALA A 85 9.85 -6.80 -4.66
CA ALA A 85 10.46 -6.98 -3.36
C ALA A 85 9.41 -7.27 -2.28
N MET A 86 8.32 -6.50 -2.25
CA MET A 86 7.21 -6.73 -1.33
C MET A 86 6.54 -8.10 -1.56
N GLU A 87 6.40 -8.51 -2.81
CA GLU A 87 5.90 -9.85 -3.13
C GLU A 87 6.82 -10.95 -2.61
N LYS A 88 8.13 -10.80 -2.74
CA LYS A 88 9.09 -11.80 -2.24
C LYS A 88 9.16 -11.85 -0.71
N MET A 89 8.96 -10.72 -0.04
CA MET A 89 9.01 -10.65 1.41
C MET A 89 7.73 -11.12 2.10
N PHE A 90 6.57 -10.88 1.48
CA PHE A 90 5.27 -11.04 2.14
C PHE A 90 4.27 -11.89 1.35
N HIS A 91 4.69 -12.46 0.21
CA HIS A 91 3.87 -13.37 -0.59
C HIS A 91 2.52 -12.77 -1.04
N ALA A 92 2.50 -11.43 -1.17
CA ALA A 92 1.34 -10.64 -1.53
C ALA A 92 1.73 -9.46 -2.43
N ARG A 93 0.79 -9.03 -3.27
CA ARG A 93 0.87 -7.81 -4.07
C ARG A 93 -0.12 -6.79 -3.54
N TRP A 94 0.34 -5.56 -3.31
CA TRP A 94 -0.46 -4.46 -2.75
C TRP A 94 -1.32 -3.73 -3.78
N TRP A 95 -0.91 -3.78 -5.05
CA TRP A 95 -1.62 -3.24 -6.20
C TRP A 95 -1.49 -4.19 -7.39
N ASP A 96 -2.43 -4.08 -8.33
CA ASP A 96 -2.49 -4.91 -9.53
C ASP A 96 -3.06 -4.11 -10.71
N TYR A 97 -2.23 -3.89 -11.72
CA TYR A 97 -2.56 -3.21 -12.97
C TYR A 97 -2.85 -4.18 -14.13
N SER A 98 -3.16 -5.45 -13.86
CA SER A 98 -3.41 -6.45 -14.91
C SER A 98 -4.52 -6.04 -15.89
N ASP A 99 -5.50 -5.26 -15.44
CA ASP A 99 -6.62 -4.77 -16.26
C ASP A 99 -6.28 -3.52 -17.09
N TYR A 100 -5.07 -2.95 -16.91
CA TYR A 100 -4.62 -1.76 -17.64
C TYR A 100 -3.86 -2.15 -18.91
N ARG A 101 -4.01 -1.33 -19.96
CA ARG A 101 -3.26 -1.51 -21.21
C ARG A 101 -1.77 -1.27 -20.99
N PHE A 102 -0.94 -2.03 -21.73
CA PHE A 102 0.52 -1.94 -21.65
C PHE A 102 1.05 -2.12 -20.21
N ASN A 103 0.46 -3.04 -19.46
CA ASN A 103 0.97 -3.43 -18.16
C ASN A 103 2.11 -4.45 -18.28
N LEU A 104 3.00 -4.46 -17.28
CA LEU A 104 4.04 -5.47 -17.14
C LEU A 104 3.79 -6.30 -15.89
N GLN A 105 3.32 -7.53 -16.07
CA GLN A 105 2.97 -8.48 -14.99
C GLN A 105 1.99 -7.90 -13.94
N GLY A 106 1.17 -6.91 -14.33
CA GLY A 106 0.31 -6.17 -13.42
C GLY A 106 1.03 -5.31 -12.37
N ARG A 107 2.36 -5.11 -12.45
CA ARG A 107 3.12 -4.32 -11.45
C ARG A 107 3.18 -2.84 -11.77
N ILE A 108 3.29 -2.54 -13.06
CA ILE A 108 3.35 -1.19 -13.62
C ILE A 108 2.50 -1.14 -14.89
N CYS A 109 2.11 0.06 -15.30
CA CYS A 109 1.42 0.28 -16.57
C CYS A 109 1.85 1.60 -17.23
N LEU A 110 1.61 1.71 -18.54
CA LEU A 110 1.94 2.94 -19.29
C LEU A 110 1.25 4.18 -18.72
N LEU A 111 -0.01 4.07 -18.30
CA LEU A 111 -0.73 5.20 -17.71
C LEU A 111 -0.01 5.73 -16.45
N GLY A 112 0.43 4.82 -15.57
CA GLY A 112 1.23 5.17 -14.39
C GLY A 112 2.54 5.85 -14.79
N ALA A 113 3.27 5.29 -15.77
CA ALA A 113 4.50 5.88 -16.26
C ALA A 113 4.31 7.32 -16.79
N LEU A 114 3.22 7.58 -17.53
CA LEU A 114 2.90 8.93 -18.02
C LEU A 114 2.59 9.89 -16.86
N VAL A 115 1.78 9.48 -15.89
CA VAL A 115 1.43 10.31 -14.72
C VAL A 115 2.69 10.64 -13.91
N PHE A 116 3.54 9.66 -13.64
CA PHE A 116 4.79 9.88 -12.90
C PHE A 116 5.82 10.67 -13.71
N GLY A 117 5.84 10.56 -15.04
CA GLY A 117 6.65 11.41 -15.90
C GLY A 117 6.26 12.89 -15.78
N ILE A 118 4.95 13.19 -15.86
CA ILE A 118 4.43 14.57 -15.70
C ILE A 118 4.73 15.07 -14.29
N ALA A 119 4.48 14.24 -13.27
CA ALA A 119 4.77 14.58 -11.88
C ALA A 119 6.27 14.86 -11.67
N GLY A 120 7.15 14.09 -12.33
CA GLY A 120 8.60 14.32 -12.30
C GLY A 120 8.99 15.70 -12.84
N VAL A 121 8.45 16.09 -14.00
CA VAL A 121 8.67 17.44 -14.55
C VAL A 121 8.17 18.51 -13.59
N ALA A 122 6.94 18.37 -13.06
CA ALA A 122 6.39 19.32 -12.11
C ALA A 122 7.23 19.42 -10.83
N ILE A 123 7.73 18.30 -10.31
CA ILE A 123 8.58 18.28 -9.12
C ILE A 123 9.89 19.00 -9.40
N ILE A 124 10.60 18.67 -10.48
CA ILE A 124 11.93 19.22 -10.76
C ILE A 124 11.87 20.69 -11.15
N ASP A 125 10.97 21.08 -12.04
CA ASP A 125 10.96 22.43 -12.61
C ASP A 125 10.15 23.44 -11.76
N ILE A 126 9.18 22.98 -10.97
CA ILE A 126 8.18 23.86 -10.34
C ILE A 126 8.06 23.72 -8.83
N ILE A 127 8.23 22.54 -8.23
CA ILE A 127 7.97 22.34 -6.80
C ILE A 127 9.28 22.36 -6.00
N GLN A 128 10.28 21.63 -6.47
CA GLN A 128 11.53 21.44 -5.76
C GLN A 128 12.32 22.74 -5.55
N PRO A 129 12.41 23.69 -6.51
CA PRO A 129 13.12 24.95 -6.27
C PRO A 129 12.56 25.72 -5.06
N GLN A 130 11.24 25.69 -4.87
CA GLN A 130 10.51 26.35 -3.81
C GLN A 130 10.72 25.60 -2.50
N VAL A 131 10.57 24.28 -2.51
CA VAL A 131 10.87 23.42 -1.35
C VAL A 131 12.32 23.61 -0.89
N ALA A 132 13.27 23.73 -1.81
CA ALA A 132 14.67 23.96 -1.50
C ALA A 132 14.90 25.30 -0.80
N ILE A 133 14.29 26.39 -1.27
CA ILE A 133 14.34 27.71 -0.61
C ILE A 133 13.82 27.58 0.83
N TRP A 134 12.69 26.90 1.03
CA TRP A 134 12.09 26.75 2.36
C TRP A 134 12.96 25.91 3.29
N THR A 135 13.57 24.85 2.76
CA THR A 135 14.48 23.99 3.50
C THR A 135 15.75 24.75 3.91
N MET A 136 16.27 25.63 3.05
CA MET A 136 17.44 26.46 3.36
C MET A 136 17.19 27.52 4.44
N MET A 137 15.93 27.92 4.66
CA MET A 137 15.57 28.84 5.74
C MET A 137 15.54 28.18 7.13
N ILE A 138 15.59 26.84 7.20
CA ILE A 138 15.54 26.11 8.46
C ILE A 138 16.92 26.18 9.15
N PRO A 139 17.01 26.61 10.41
CA PRO A 139 18.27 26.62 11.13
C PRO A 139 18.89 25.22 11.22
N LEU A 140 20.21 25.11 11.01
CA LEU A 140 20.93 23.82 11.00
C LEU A 140 20.65 22.93 12.23
N PRO A 141 20.62 23.44 13.48
CA PRO A 141 20.27 22.61 14.62
C PRO A 141 18.90 21.96 14.50
N VAL A 142 17.92 22.68 13.93
CA VAL A 142 16.56 22.18 13.71
C VAL A 142 16.56 21.08 12.65
N VAL A 143 17.34 21.23 11.56
CA VAL A 143 17.50 20.18 10.55
C VAL A 143 18.01 18.88 11.17
N HIS A 144 19.06 18.93 11.99
CA HIS A 144 19.62 17.76 12.67
C HIS A 144 18.60 17.08 13.61
N TRP A 145 17.87 17.88 14.39
CA TRP A 145 16.80 17.39 15.27
C TRP A 145 15.66 16.71 14.49
N LEU A 146 15.17 17.35 13.43
CA LEU A 146 14.11 16.81 12.58
C LEU A 146 14.55 15.49 11.94
N CYS A 147 15.78 15.43 11.39
CA CYS A 147 16.31 14.21 10.79
C CYS A 147 16.38 13.07 11.81
N SER A 148 16.87 13.36 13.02
CA SER A 148 16.99 12.38 14.10
C SER A 148 15.61 11.84 14.53
N ILE A 149 14.65 12.73 14.74
CA ILE A 149 13.28 12.37 15.14
C ILE A 149 12.60 11.53 14.05
N PHE A 150 12.60 11.99 12.80
CA PHE A 150 11.96 11.26 11.71
C PHE A 150 12.62 9.91 11.46
N THR A 151 13.94 9.79 11.60
CA THR A 151 14.65 8.51 11.49
C THR A 151 14.13 7.52 12.54
N ILE A 152 14.06 7.94 13.81
CA ILE A 152 13.56 7.09 14.91
C ILE A 152 12.10 6.67 14.64
N LEU A 153 11.24 7.61 14.25
CA LEU A 153 9.83 7.32 13.98
C LEU A 153 9.66 6.33 12.82
N ILE A 154 10.39 6.52 11.71
CA ILE A 154 10.34 5.63 10.55
C ILE A 154 10.85 4.23 10.92
N ILE A 155 11.92 4.11 11.70
CA ILE A 155 12.45 2.81 12.15
C ILE A 155 11.43 2.08 13.01
N ILE A 156 10.84 2.76 14.00
CA ILE A 156 9.84 2.16 14.90
C ILE A 156 8.63 1.70 14.09
N ASP A 157 8.08 2.56 13.23
CA ASP A 157 6.89 2.25 12.45
C ASP A 157 7.14 1.13 11.43
N THR A 158 8.28 1.17 10.75
CA THR A 158 8.68 0.09 9.83
C THR A 158 8.80 -1.23 10.58
N SER A 159 9.44 -1.24 11.75
CA SER A 159 9.59 -2.45 12.56
C SER A 159 8.24 -3.01 12.99
N VAL A 160 7.35 -2.15 13.54
CA VAL A 160 6.00 -2.56 13.95
C VAL A 160 5.16 -3.05 12.76
N THR A 161 5.27 -2.40 11.61
CA THR A 161 4.56 -2.77 10.38
C THR A 161 5.02 -4.12 9.86
N VAL A 162 6.33 -4.33 9.75
CA VAL A 162 6.93 -5.58 9.24
C VAL A 162 6.64 -6.75 10.17
N MET A 163 6.87 -6.60 11.49
CA MET A 163 6.52 -7.63 12.47
C MET A 163 5.02 -7.95 12.47
N GLY A 164 4.17 -6.94 12.20
CA GLY A 164 2.74 -7.14 12.14
C GLY A 164 2.25 -7.90 10.91
N ILE A 165 3.02 -7.96 9.82
CA ILE A 165 2.56 -8.53 8.55
C ILE A 165 3.32 -9.79 8.12
N VAL A 166 4.44 -10.12 8.75
CA VAL A 166 5.27 -11.29 8.39
C VAL A 166 4.47 -12.60 8.42
N ASP A 167 3.58 -12.78 9.41
CA ASP A 167 2.77 -14.00 9.57
C ASP A 167 1.40 -13.93 8.85
N LEU A 168 1.26 -13.05 7.85
CA LEU A 168 0.00 -12.87 7.12
C LEU A 168 -0.47 -14.17 6.46
N GLY A 169 0.43 -14.92 5.82
CA GLY A 169 0.10 -16.19 5.16
C GLY A 169 -0.45 -17.24 6.13
N GLU A 170 0.21 -17.41 7.27
CA GLU A 170 -0.23 -18.33 8.33
C GLU A 170 -1.59 -17.93 8.91
N SER A 171 -1.76 -16.64 9.18
CA SER A 171 -3.01 -16.11 9.74
C SER A 171 -4.18 -16.26 8.75
N LEU A 172 -3.93 -16.08 7.46
CA LEU A 172 -4.90 -16.35 6.39
C LEU A 172 -5.20 -17.85 6.26
N SER A 173 -4.21 -18.72 6.43
CA SER A 173 -4.42 -20.18 6.40
C SER A 173 -5.29 -20.64 7.57
N ALA A 174 -4.94 -20.25 8.79
CA ALA A 174 -5.70 -20.58 10.00
C ALA A 174 -7.16 -20.07 9.91
N PHE A 175 -7.33 -18.84 9.40
CA PHE A 175 -8.65 -18.30 9.13
C PHE A 175 -9.39 -19.16 8.10
N GLY A 176 -8.76 -19.55 7.00
CA GLY A 176 -9.38 -20.38 5.99
C GLY A 176 -9.84 -21.74 6.47
N ASP A 177 -9.04 -22.40 7.30
CA ASP A 177 -9.38 -23.70 7.86
C ASP A 177 -10.55 -23.58 8.85
N ALA A 178 -10.61 -22.51 9.64
CA ALA A 178 -11.75 -22.23 10.50
C ALA A 178 -13.03 -22.02 9.70
N ILE A 179 -12.98 -21.25 8.60
CA ILE A 179 -14.16 -21.01 7.75
C ILE A 179 -14.63 -22.29 7.06
N GLN A 180 -13.70 -23.11 6.57
CA GLN A 180 -14.03 -24.42 5.98
C GLN A 180 -14.76 -25.31 6.99
N SER A 181 -14.30 -25.33 8.25
CA SER A 181 -14.97 -26.10 9.33
C SER A 181 -16.40 -25.63 9.62
N TYR A 182 -16.69 -24.33 9.49
CA TYR A 182 -18.05 -23.81 9.64
C TYR A 182 -18.95 -24.23 8.49
N ALA A 183 -18.42 -24.26 7.27
CA ALA A 183 -19.18 -24.69 6.10
C ALA A 183 -19.51 -26.18 6.14
N GLU A 184 -18.57 -27.03 6.54
CA GLU A 184 -18.82 -28.48 6.72
C GLU A 184 -19.90 -28.75 7.77
N LYS A 185 -19.86 -28.01 8.90
CA LYS A 185 -20.89 -28.12 9.95
C LYS A 185 -22.26 -27.60 9.51
N ALA A 186 -22.30 -26.68 8.54
CA ALA A 186 -23.55 -26.17 7.98
C ALA A 186 -24.21 -27.13 6.98
N GLY A 187 -23.60 -28.30 6.71
CA GLY A 187 -24.18 -29.36 5.86
C GLY A 187 -24.13 -29.07 4.36
N ASP A 188 -23.50 -27.97 3.95
CA ASP A 188 -23.32 -27.63 2.55
C ASP A 188 -22.01 -28.26 2.01
N SER A 189 -22.07 -28.87 0.82
CA SER A 189 -20.94 -29.40 0.05
C SER A 189 -20.01 -28.32 -0.51
N TRP A 190 -19.74 -27.29 0.29
CA TRP A 190 -19.05 -26.09 -0.14
C TRP A 190 -17.54 -26.21 0.04
N GLN A 191 -16.81 -25.93 -1.05
CA GLN A 191 -15.35 -25.82 -1.05
C GLN A 191 -14.96 -24.34 -1.04
N TRP A 192 -14.40 -23.89 0.07
CA TRP A 192 -13.93 -22.53 0.23
C TRP A 192 -12.81 -22.18 -0.77
N GLY A 193 -12.96 -21.06 -1.48
CA GLY A 193 -11.97 -20.58 -2.45
C GLY A 193 -12.26 -20.90 -3.92
N ARG A 194 -13.31 -21.67 -4.25
CA ARG A 194 -13.79 -21.83 -5.64
C ARG A 194 -14.95 -20.90 -5.98
N ASP A 195 -15.97 -20.79 -5.13
CA ASP A 195 -17.18 -20.02 -5.42
C ASP A 195 -17.18 -18.64 -4.73
N ALA A 196 -17.84 -17.65 -5.33
CA ALA A 196 -17.96 -16.30 -4.78
C ALA A 196 -18.73 -16.33 -3.45
N PHE A 197 -18.01 -16.10 -2.34
CA PHE A 197 -18.56 -15.99 -0.98
C PHE A 197 -19.77 -15.04 -0.92
N VAL A 198 -19.70 -13.93 -1.65
CA VAL A 198 -20.72 -12.87 -1.65
C VAL A 198 -22.09 -13.36 -2.12
N ASP A 199 -22.12 -14.24 -3.13
CA ASP A 199 -23.37 -14.69 -3.73
C ASP A 199 -24.09 -15.74 -2.87
N LYS A 200 -23.33 -16.60 -2.17
CA LYS A 200 -23.92 -17.66 -1.34
C LYS A 200 -24.31 -17.15 0.06
N VAL A 201 -23.56 -16.21 0.62
CA VAL A 201 -23.88 -15.54 1.91
C VAL A 201 -25.18 -14.74 1.86
N ARG A 202 -25.62 -14.30 0.67
CA ARG A 202 -26.92 -13.66 0.48
C ARG A 202 -28.11 -14.63 0.54
N GLY A 203 -27.91 -15.92 0.22
CA GLY A 203 -28.96 -16.94 0.22
C GLY A 203 -29.30 -17.53 1.59
N TRP A 204 -28.77 -16.92 2.63
CA TRP A 204 -28.53 -17.53 3.92
C TRP A 204 -29.43 -16.76 4.93
N SER A 205 -30.56 -17.39 5.34
CA SER A 205 -31.58 -16.91 6.31
C SER A 205 -31.03 -16.86 7.76
N GLU A 206 -31.81 -16.50 8.80
CA GLU A 206 -31.41 -16.22 10.21
C GLU A 206 -30.20 -17.01 10.79
N SER A 207 -30.04 -18.31 10.48
CA SER A 207 -28.84 -19.14 10.76
C SER A 207 -27.51 -18.51 10.28
N SER A 208 -27.59 -17.59 9.34
CA SER A 208 -26.48 -17.02 8.60
C SER A 208 -25.92 -15.79 9.26
N GLN A 209 -26.73 -15.06 10.02
CA GLN A 209 -26.19 -14.00 10.89
C GLN A 209 -25.30 -14.61 11.97
N GLU A 210 -25.67 -15.77 12.52
CA GLU A 210 -24.84 -16.49 13.48
C GLU A 210 -23.53 -16.96 12.85
N ILE A 211 -23.56 -17.55 11.66
CA ILE A 211 -22.33 -17.98 10.98
C ILE A 211 -21.47 -16.78 10.58
N ILE A 212 -22.05 -15.72 10.01
CA ILE A 212 -21.32 -14.48 9.67
C ILE A 212 -20.66 -13.88 10.92
N SER A 213 -21.35 -13.85 12.06
CA SER A 213 -20.76 -13.34 13.31
C SER A 213 -19.62 -14.22 13.82
N LYS A 214 -19.73 -15.56 13.72
CA LYS A 214 -18.63 -16.50 14.02
C LYS A 214 -17.44 -16.27 13.10
N MET A 215 -17.68 -16.12 11.79
CA MET A 215 -16.63 -15.81 10.80
C MET A 215 -15.95 -14.47 11.11
N GLN A 216 -16.72 -13.43 11.43
CA GLN A 216 -16.19 -12.12 11.83
C GLN A 216 -15.36 -12.21 13.10
N ASN A 217 -15.82 -12.95 14.10
CA ASN A 217 -15.08 -13.15 15.35
C ASN A 217 -13.76 -13.90 15.10
N SER A 218 -13.75 -14.92 14.24
CA SER A 218 -12.52 -15.61 13.83
C SER A 218 -11.58 -14.69 13.06
N ALA A 219 -12.09 -13.85 12.16
CA ALA A 219 -11.24 -12.85 11.49
C ALA A 219 -10.62 -11.88 12.50
N MET A 220 -11.36 -11.50 13.53
CA MET A 220 -10.90 -10.55 14.54
C MET A 220 -9.91 -11.15 15.55
N SER A 221 -10.01 -12.45 15.83
CA SER A 221 -9.12 -13.16 16.76
C SER A 221 -7.86 -13.68 16.07
N MET A 222 -7.96 -14.13 14.82
CA MET A 222 -6.86 -14.74 14.07
C MET A 222 -6.03 -13.69 13.32
N LEU A 223 -6.64 -12.63 12.81
CA LEU A 223 -5.90 -11.55 12.16
C LEU A 223 -5.61 -10.43 13.16
N ASN A 224 -4.32 -10.09 13.28
CA ASN A 224 -3.89 -9.00 14.13
C ASN A 224 -4.37 -7.64 13.57
N ARG A 225 -4.16 -6.56 14.34
CA ARG A 225 -4.60 -5.21 13.93
C ARG A 225 -3.94 -4.76 12.63
N GLN A 226 -2.68 -5.10 12.40
CA GLN A 226 -1.92 -4.69 11.21
C GLN A 226 -2.41 -5.39 9.96
N GLN A 227 -2.59 -6.70 10.00
CA GLN A 227 -3.11 -7.49 8.88
C GLN A 227 -4.51 -7.00 8.46
N ARG A 228 -5.40 -6.78 9.43
CA ARG A 228 -6.75 -6.23 9.16
C ARG A 228 -6.70 -4.84 8.55
N ARG A 229 -5.81 -3.96 9.05
CA ARG A 229 -5.58 -2.63 8.46
C ARG A 229 -5.12 -2.78 7.02
N MET A 230 -4.15 -3.64 6.75
CA MET A 230 -3.59 -3.83 5.41
C MET A 230 -4.63 -4.35 4.41
N ILE A 231 -5.37 -5.40 4.78
CA ILE A 231 -6.44 -5.95 3.94
C ILE A 231 -7.51 -4.89 3.64
N SER A 232 -7.85 -4.06 4.62
CA SER A 232 -8.80 -2.95 4.47
C SER A 232 -8.24 -1.80 3.62
N ALA A 233 -6.99 -1.41 3.84
CA ALA A 233 -6.37 -0.27 3.16
C ALA A 233 -5.96 -0.57 1.71
N PHE A 234 -5.84 -1.86 1.35
CA PHE A 234 -5.46 -2.29 0.02
C PHE A 234 -6.54 -3.12 -0.69
N PRO A 235 -7.52 -2.48 -1.37
CA PRO A 235 -8.61 -3.15 -2.09
C PRO A 235 -8.15 -4.11 -3.18
N HIS A 236 -7.06 -3.79 -3.88
CA HIS A 236 -6.51 -4.63 -4.94
C HIS A 236 -5.41 -5.57 -4.44
N MET A 237 -5.28 -5.75 -3.12
CA MET A 237 -4.31 -6.67 -2.55
C MET A 237 -4.65 -8.12 -2.92
N LYS A 238 -3.68 -8.85 -3.46
CA LYS A 238 -3.81 -10.25 -3.86
C LYS A 238 -2.65 -11.07 -3.29
N SER A 239 -2.92 -12.31 -2.89
CA SER A 239 -1.88 -13.26 -2.52
C SER A 239 -1.32 -13.90 -3.77
N THR A 240 0.00 -14.04 -3.83
CA THR A 240 0.68 -14.60 -4.99
C THR A 240 0.87 -16.10 -4.92
N GLU A 241 0.74 -16.68 -3.72
CA GLU A 241 0.83 -18.13 -3.53
C GLU A 241 -0.47 -18.85 -3.83
N SER A 242 -1.60 -18.18 -3.62
CA SER A 242 -2.89 -18.85 -3.72
C SER A 242 -4.04 -17.92 -4.09
N THR A 243 -4.77 -18.33 -5.13
CA THR A 243 -6.08 -17.74 -5.46
C THR A 243 -7.08 -17.92 -4.32
N LYS A 244 -6.94 -19.02 -3.54
CA LYS A 244 -7.70 -19.23 -2.30
C LYS A 244 -7.44 -18.07 -1.36
N TYR A 245 -6.17 -17.74 -1.08
CA TYR A 245 -5.75 -16.65 -0.18
C TYR A 245 -6.22 -15.25 -0.63
N SER A 246 -6.22 -14.99 -1.94
CA SER A 246 -6.76 -13.75 -2.49
C SER A 246 -8.26 -13.58 -2.18
N LYS A 247 -9.06 -14.65 -2.35
CA LYS A 247 -10.49 -14.64 -2.03
C LYS A 247 -10.78 -14.47 -0.53
N ILE A 248 -9.88 -14.96 0.33
CA ILE A 248 -9.96 -14.72 1.79
C ILE A 248 -9.88 -13.25 2.09
N MET A 249 -8.87 -12.58 1.55
CA MET A 249 -8.63 -11.17 1.86
C MET A 249 -9.81 -10.32 1.39
N GLU A 250 -10.39 -10.64 0.23
CA GLU A 250 -11.62 -10.03 -0.25
C GLU A 250 -12.79 -10.24 0.73
N THR A 251 -12.98 -11.49 1.19
CA THR A 251 -14.03 -11.85 2.16
C THR A 251 -13.85 -11.12 3.49
N VAL A 252 -12.64 -11.12 4.05
CA VAL A 252 -12.29 -10.39 5.28
C VAL A 252 -12.53 -8.89 5.09
N ARG A 253 -12.18 -8.33 3.94
CA ARG A 253 -12.40 -6.91 3.63
C ARG A 253 -13.88 -6.56 3.64
N GLU A 254 -14.72 -7.36 2.99
CA GLU A 254 -16.17 -7.14 3.03
C GLU A 254 -16.74 -7.24 4.44
N MET A 255 -16.28 -8.21 5.23
CA MET A 255 -16.69 -8.36 6.62
C MET A 255 -16.31 -7.14 7.48
N LEU A 256 -15.11 -6.60 7.28
CA LEU A 256 -14.66 -5.39 7.97
C LEU A 256 -15.46 -4.15 7.54
N ARG A 257 -15.90 -4.07 6.28
CA ARG A 257 -16.73 -2.96 5.77
C ARG A 257 -18.14 -2.97 6.35
N ARG A 258 -18.79 -4.14 6.48
CA ARG A 258 -20.19 -4.23 6.99
C ARG A 258 -20.37 -3.82 8.46
N ARG A 259 -19.29 -3.63 9.21
CA ARG A 259 -19.33 -3.27 10.64
C ARG A 259 -19.16 -1.76 10.90
N GLN A 260 -18.73 -1.00 9.89
CA GLN A 260 -18.59 0.47 9.95
C GLN A 260 -19.91 1.14 9.56
#